data_AF-A0A813MMX8-F1
#
_entry.id   AF-A0A813MMX8-F1
#
_cell.length_a   1.000
_cell.length_b   1.000
_cell.length_c   1.000
_cell.angle_alpha   90.00
_cell.angle_beta   90.00
_cell.angle_gamma   90.00
#
_symmetry.space_group_name_H-M   'P 1'
#
loop_
_entity.id
_entity.type
_entity.pdbx_description
1 polymer ?
#
loop_
_entity_poly.entity_id
_entity_poly.type
_entity_poly.pdbx_seq_one_letter_code
_entity_poly.pdbx_strand_id
1 'polypeptide(L)'
;MTEYNQTIRYIPQQTFSYAAQNPAPTQYSQSIPIEQLSPYNLNQQNSYKNPKQNVPQDTNVNKAQINNLNSQTKRSQICSKQCVVICLICIGILLLIAAAFTVPLVVILTLPTDSNGSLSLYGVQLNLNPSSLPNSWSQCYTATYAANMGTANLNTILSACNKNMLLLGCRQSGHTIMDAAAMGYRADVLYNCATTSNCRNVANGVGWYYSDVYSWGFANGTDSVTRSSCDTSSTNPGYRLCWYTQNNAGYRCGSAIISNTNYEKVIYHSN
;
A
#
# COMPACT_ATOMS: atom_id res chain seq x y z
N MET A 1 -42.42 -42.61 38.70
CA MET A 1 -41.05 -42.74 38.15
C MET A 1 -40.92 -41.68 37.05
N THR A 2 -40.17 -40.59 37.11
CA THR A 2 -39.45 -39.86 38.17
C THR A 2 -39.31 -38.44 37.57
N GLU A 3 -39.89 -37.42 38.21
CA GLU A 3 -39.69 -36.01 37.83
C GLU A 3 -38.30 -35.56 38.31
N TYR A 4 -37.53 -34.93 37.43
CA TYR A 4 -36.23 -34.34 37.78
C TYR A 4 -36.38 -32.82 37.85
N ASN A 5 -36.49 -32.32 39.08
CA ASN A 5 -36.65 -30.91 39.42
C ASN A 5 -35.25 -30.36 39.78
N GLN A 6 -34.68 -29.45 38.98
CA GLN A 6 -33.43 -28.76 39.34
C GLN A 6 -33.70 -27.29 39.65
N THR A 7 -33.67 -26.99 40.94
CA THR A 7 -33.62 -25.65 41.52
C THR A 7 -32.19 -25.12 41.43
N ILE A 8 -31.91 -24.12 40.59
CA ILE A 8 -30.63 -23.40 40.61
C ILE A 8 -30.74 -22.20 41.55
N ARG A 9 -29.88 -22.21 42.57
CA ARG A 9 -29.75 -21.16 43.59
C ARG A 9 -28.97 -19.96 43.05
N TYR A 10 -29.47 -18.78 43.35
CA TYR A 10 -28.87 -17.47 43.09
C TYR A 10 -27.63 -17.26 43.97
N ILE A 11 -26.48 -16.91 43.37
CA ILE A 11 -25.26 -16.51 44.07
C ILE A 11 -25.10 -14.99 43.89
N PRO A 12 -25.03 -14.18 44.97
CA PRO A 12 -24.79 -12.74 44.85
C PRO A 12 -23.33 -12.46 44.46
N GLN A 13 -23.15 -11.66 43.41
CA GLN A 13 -21.85 -11.13 42.99
C GLN A 13 -21.32 -10.13 44.02
N GLN A 14 -20.14 -10.41 44.57
CA GLN A 14 -19.38 -9.46 45.39
C GLN A 14 -18.63 -8.47 44.49
N THR A 15 -18.65 -7.22 44.93
CA THR A 15 -18.03 -6.04 44.33
C THR A 15 -16.50 -6.06 44.37
N PHE A 16 -15.83 -5.61 43.31
CA PHE A 16 -14.46 -5.10 43.37
C PHE A 16 -14.40 -3.70 42.73
N SER A 17 -14.31 -2.68 43.58
CA SER A 17 -13.94 -1.31 43.19
C SER A 17 -12.43 -1.22 43.09
N TYR A 18 -11.90 -1.00 41.89
CA TYR A 18 -10.51 -0.63 41.70
C TYR A 18 -10.40 0.90 41.57
N ALA A 19 -9.78 1.52 42.57
CA ALA A 19 -9.34 2.92 42.50
C ALA A 19 -8.09 2.99 41.61
N ALA A 20 -8.19 3.67 40.47
CA ALA A 20 -7.03 4.01 39.64
C ALA A 20 -6.43 5.33 40.14
N GLN A 21 -5.21 5.28 40.67
CA GLN A 21 -4.36 6.44 40.88
C GLN A 21 -3.76 6.86 39.53
N ASN A 22 -4.07 8.09 39.09
CA ASN A 22 -3.42 8.74 37.95
C ASN A 22 -2.05 9.31 38.37
N PRO A 23 -0.93 8.93 37.75
CA PRO A 23 0.25 9.79 37.72
C PRO A 23 0.16 10.79 36.55
N ALA A 24 0.48 12.05 36.85
CA ALA A 24 0.46 13.19 35.95
C ALA A 24 1.43 13.04 34.75
N PRO A 25 1.14 13.68 33.59
CA PRO A 25 2.04 13.66 32.45
C PRO A 25 3.24 14.58 32.66
N THR A 26 4.43 14.01 32.46
CA THR A 26 5.71 14.71 32.41
C THR A 26 5.80 15.51 31.11
N GLN A 27 5.98 16.82 31.22
CA GLN A 27 6.24 17.74 30.11
C GLN A 27 7.70 17.59 29.68
N TYR A 28 7.95 17.19 28.43
CA TYR A 28 9.26 17.32 27.78
C TYR A 28 9.18 18.41 26.72
N SER A 29 9.75 19.56 27.05
CA SER A 29 10.04 20.64 26.11
C SER A 29 11.44 20.41 25.54
N GLN A 30 11.57 20.30 24.22
CA GLN A 30 12.85 20.48 23.53
C GLN A 30 12.65 21.50 22.42
N SER A 31 13.29 22.65 22.58
CA SER A 31 13.44 23.71 21.59
C SER A 31 14.54 23.34 20.59
N ILE A 32 14.24 23.51 19.30
CA ILE A 32 15.21 23.39 18.20
C ILE A 32 15.68 24.80 17.83
N PRO A 33 16.99 25.07 17.63
CA PRO A 33 17.46 26.36 17.14
C PRO A 33 17.21 26.51 15.63
N ILE A 34 16.77 27.71 15.24
CA ILE A 34 16.55 28.14 13.86
C ILE A 34 17.88 28.65 13.30
N GLU A 35 18.42 28.00 12.28
CA GLU A 35 19.60 28.47 11.55
C GLU A 35 19.17 29.34 10.35
N GLN A 36 19.80 30.51 10.24
CA GLN A 36 19.51 31.59 9.30
C GLN A 36 19.85 31.21 7.85
N LEU A 37 18.89 31.39 6.94
CA LEU A 37 19.14 31.42 5.50
C LEU A 37 19.63 32.81 5.09
N SER A 38 20.82 32.88 4.48
CA SER A 38 21.37 34.07 3.81
C SER A 38 20.88 34.13 2.35
N PRO A 39 20.59 35.32 1.78
CA PRO A 39 20.09 35.46 0.42
C PRO A 39 21.18 35.33 -0.66
N TYR A 40 20.85 34.56 -1.70
CA TYR A 40 21.62 34.39 -2.92
C TYR A 40 21.53 35.65 -3.80
N ASN A 41 22.68 36.25 -4.11
CA ASN A 41 22.83 37.44 -4.95
C ASN A 41 23.01 37.04 -6.43
N LEU A 42 22.00 37.34 -7.25
CA LEU A 42 22.07 37.36 -8.70
C LEU A 42 22.63 38.71 -9.14
N ASN A 43 23.85 38.72 -9.72
CA ASN A 43 24.26 39.62 -10.81
C ASN A 43 25.75 39.42 -11.13
N GLN A 44 26.07 38.95 -12.34
CA GLN A 44 27.19 39.46 -13.14
C GLN A 44 27.18 38.87 -14.57
N GLN A 45 26.80 39.71 -15.54
CA GLN A 45 27.13 39.59 -16.96
C GLN A 45 28.51 40.24 -17.19
N ASN A 46 29.40 39.60 -17.97
CA ASN A 46 30.47 40.21 -18.75
C ASN A 46 30.96 39.17 -19.78
N SER A 47 30.70 39.35 -21.08
CA SER A 47 31.45 40.14 -22.07
C SER A 47 32.66 39.36 -22.65
N TYR A 48 32.45 38.71 -23.80
CA TYR A 48 33.52 38.18 -24.65
C TYR A 48 33.68 39.08 -25.88
N LYS A 49 34.82 39.77 -25.96
CA LYS A 49 35.28 40.54 -27.13
C LYS A 49 36.01 39.63 -28.12
N ASN A 50 35.71 39.82 -29.41
CA ASN A 50 36.32 39.16 -30.56
C ASN A 50 37.39 40.08 -31.18
N PRO A 51 38.66 39.67 -31.35
CA PRO A 51 39.65 40.48 -32.06
C PRO A 51 39.73 40.11 -33.55
N LYS A 52 39.60 41.13 -34.41
CA LYS A 52 39.85 41.06 -35.86
C LYS A 52 41.31 41.40 -36.20
N GLN A 53 41.82 40.64 -37.19
CA GLN A 53 42.71 41.02 -38.31
C GLN A 53 44.16 41.47 -38.03
N ASN A 54 45.11 40.75 -38.65
CA ASN A 54 45.91 41.24 -39.79
C ASN A 54 46.96 40.19 -40.22
N VAL A 55 46.97 39.77 -41.49
CA VAL A 55 48.12 39.10 -42.12
C VAL A 55 48.30 39.66 -43.55
N PRO A 56 49.53 39.96 -44.00
CA PRO A 56 49.79 40.74 -45.21
C PRO A 56 49.67 39.91 -46.51
N GLN A 57 49.38 40.62 -47.60
CA GLN A 57 49.48 40.12 -48.97
C GLN A 57 50.95 40.11 -49.40
N ASP A 58 51.47 38.96 -49.83
CA ASP A 58 52.65 38.89 -50.68
C ASP A 58 52.38 37.99 -51.89
N THR A 59 52.79 38.50 -53.04
CA THR A 59 52.53 38.00 -54.38
C THR A 59 53.63 37.03 -54.82
N ASN A 60 53.21 35.95 -55.49
CA ASN A 60 54.02 34.92 -56.18
C ASN A 60 54.38 33.68 -55.36
N VAL A 61 53.43 32.74 -55.24
CA VAL A 61 53.78 31.32 -55.07
C VAL A 61 53.01 30.42 -56.06
N ASN A 62 53.81 29.91 -57.00
CA ASN A 62 53.68 28.72 -57.84
C ASN A 62 52.33 27.98 -57.97
N LYS A 63 51.87 27.87 -59.23
CA LYS A 63 50.77 27.00 -59.73
C LYS A 63 50.85 25.51 -59.31
N ALA A 64 51.98 25.06 -58.75
CA ALA A 64 52.14 23.70 -58.24
C ALA A 64 51.43 23.44 -56.89
N GLN A 65 51.23 24.46 -56.04
CA GLN A 65 50.55 24.27 -54.75
C GLN A 65 49.02 24.13 -54.88
N ILE A 66 48.42 24.71 -55.93
CA ILE A 66 46.97 24.67 -56.17
C ILE A 66 46.49 23.25 -56.55
N ASN A 67 47.32 22.48 -57.27
CA ASN A 67 46.96 21.12 -57.66
C ASN A 67 46.97 20.13 -56.48
N ASN A 68 47.74 20.42 -55.43
CA ASN A 68 47.81 19.55 -54.25
C ASN A 68 46.64 19.78 -53.27
N LEU A 69 46.19 21.04 -53.11
CA LEU A 69 44.99 21.36 -52.32
C LEU A 69 43.72 20.71 -52.89
N ASN A 70 43.57 20.66 -54.21
CA ASN A 70 42.39 20.05 -54.84
C ASN A 70 42.28 18.53 -54.62
N SER A 71 43.40 17.84 -54.37
CA SER A 71 43.41 16.40 -54.06
C SER A 71 43.01 16.09 -52.61
N GLN A 72 43.34 17.00 -51.68
CA GLN A 72 43.04 16.88 -50.25
C GLN A 72 41.54 17.13 -49.98
N THR A 73 40.92 18.10 -50.67
CA THR A 73 39.49 18.42 -50.49
C THR A 73 38.57 17.30 -50.98
N LYS A 74 38.93 16.58 -52.05
CA LYS A 74 38.14 15.43 -52.54
C LYS A 74 38.17 14.22 -51.61
N ARG A 75 39.29 13.95 -50.91
CA ARG A 75 39.37 12.85 -49.94
C ARG A 75 38.63 13.16 -48.63
N SER A 76 38.62 14.43 -48.20
CA SER A 76 37.84 14.88 -47.04
C SER A 76 36.33 14.74 -47.22
N GLN A 77 35.80 15.05 -48.42
CA GLN A 77 34.36 14.94 -48.68
C GLN A 77 33.83 13.50 -48.78
N ILE A 78 34.66 12.53 -49.16
CA ILE A 78 34.27 11.11 -49.19
C ILE A 78 34.20 10.55 -47.76
N CYS A 79 35.11 10.98 -46.87
CA CYS A 79 35.10 10.57 -45.47
C CYS A 79 33.90 11.17 -44.69
N SER A 80 33.51 12.41 -45.01
CA SER A 80 32.35 13.07 -44.40
C SER A 80 31.02 12.39 -44.75
N LYS A 81 30.82 11.97 -46.01
CA LYS A 81 29.57 11.35 -46.45
C LYS A 81 29.38 9.93 -45.89
N GLN A 82 30.45 9.15 -45.79
CA GLN A 82 30.38 7.81 -45.21
C GLN A 82 30.14 7.84 -43.69
N CYS A 83 30.71 8.81 -42.96
CA CYS A 83 30.43 8.98 -41.53
C CYS A 83 28.98 9.39 -41.25
N VAL A 84 28.37 10.25 -42.09
CA VAL A 84 26.96 10.67 -41.90
C VAL A 84 25.99 9.51 -42.17
N VAL A 85 26.25 8.68 -43.17
CA VAL A 85 25.41 7.51 -43.47
C VAL A 85 25.47 6.47 -42.34
N ILE A 86 26.67 6.18 -41.81
CA ILE A 86 26.83 5.26 -40.67
C ILE A 86 26.15 5.82 -39.41
N CYS A 87 26.25 7.14 -39.16
CA CYS A 87 25.61 7.78 -38.02
C CYS A 87 24.07 7.73 -38.10
N LEU A 88 23.49 7.95 -39.29
CA LEU A 88 22.04 7.85 -39.50
C LEU A 88 21.52 6.41 -39.37
N ILE A 89 22.30 5.41 -39.79
CA ILE A 89 21.96 3.99 -39.58
C ILE A 89 21.99 3.66 -38.08
N CYS A 90 22.99 4.12 -37.32
CA CYS A 90 23.06 3.89 -35.88
C CYS A 90 21.91 4.58 -35.12
N ILE A 91 21.52 5.79 -35.49
CA ILE A 91 20.37 6.50 -34.89
C ILE A 91 19.05 5.78 -35.22
N GLY A 92 18.90 5.29 -36.46
CA GLY A 92 17.72 4.51 -36.86
C GLY A 92 17.59 3.19 -36.10
N ILE A 93 18.70 2.48 -35.88
CA ILE A 93 18.73 1.25 -35.08
C ILE A 93 18.44 1.55 -33.60
N LEU A 94 18.96 2.65 -33.03
CA LEU A 94 18.63 3.06 -31.66
C LEU A 94 17.13 3.39 -31.48
N LEU A 95 16.50 4.04 -32.46
CA LEU A 95 15.07 4.38 -32.41
C LEU A 95 14.17 3.14 -32.59
N LEU A 96 14.60 2.15 -33.37
CA LEU A 96 13.91 0.85 -33.49
C LEU A 96 13.98 0.03 -32.19
N ILE A 97 15.07 0.14 -31.43
CA ILE A 97 15.20 -0.54 -30.13
C ILE A 97 14.38 0.20 -29.05
N ALA A 98 14.29 1.54 -29.09
CA ALA A 98 13.50 2.31 -28.13
C ALA A 98 11.98 2.07 -28.22
N ALA A 99 11.46 1.70 -29.40
CA ALA A 99 10.05 1.36 -29.59
C ALA A 99 9.69 -0.06 -29.10
N ALA A 100 10.67 -0.91 -28.76
CA ALA A 100 10.44 -2.28 -28.29
C ALA A 100 10.34 -2.41 -26.75
N PHE A 101 10.57 -1.34 -25.99
CA PHE A 101 10.65 -1.38 -24.51
C PHE A 101 9.59 -0.55 -23.77
N THR A 102 8.54 -0.08 -24.44
CA THR A 102 7.36 0.49 -23.76
C THR A 102 6.15 -0.44 -23.88
N VAL A 103 6.34 -1.72 -23.57
CA VAL A 103 5.21 -2.48 -23.02
C VAL A 103 5.29 -2.20 -21.52
N PRO A 104 4.40 -1.37 -20.93
CA PRO A 104 4.29 -1.39 -19.48
C PRO A 104 4.02 -2.84 -19.13
N LEU A 105 4.91 -3.43 -18.34
CA LEU A 105 4.70 -4.74 -17.74
C LEU A 105 3.54 -4.56 -16.75
N VAL A 106 2.33 -4.51 -17.28
CA VAL A 106 1.12 -4.76 -16.52
C VAL A 106 1.19 -6.25 -16.27
N VAL A 107 1.81 -6.63 -15.16
CA VAL A 107 1.57 -7.94 -14.57
C VAL A 107 0.11 -7.91 -14.16
N ILE A 108 -0.78 -8.24 -15.11
CA ILE A 108 -2.12 -8.66 -14.78
C ILE A 108 -1.89 -10.00 -14.09
N LEU A 109 -1.83 -9.99 -12.77
CA LEU A 109 -2.12 -11.16 -11.96
C LEU A 109 -3.56 -11.52 -12.30
N THR A 110 -3.76 -12.28 -13.38
CA THR A 110 -4.98 -13.03 -13.58
C THR A 110 -4.98 -14.05 -12.46
N LEU A 111 -5.66 -13.69 -11.36
CA LEU A 111 -5.97 -14.63 -10.31
C LEU A 111 -6.67 -15.81 -10.99
N PRO A 112 -6.27 -17.06 -10.73
CA PRO A 112 -6.95 -18.21 -11.31
C PRO A 112 -8.42 -18.12 -10.90
N THR A 113 -9.30 -17.83 -11.86
CA THR A 113 -10.73 -17.95 -11.68
C THR A 113 -11.05 -19.43 -11.81
N ASP A 114 -11.16 -20.11 -10.68
CA ASP A 114 -11.89 -21.36 -10.63
C ASP A 114 -13.37 -21.06 -10.89
N SER A 115 -13.95 -21.77 -11.85
CA SER A 115 -15.38 -21.83 -12.15
C SER A 115 -16.28 -22.22 -10.96
N ASN A 116 -15.71 -22.56 -9.81
CA ASN A 116 -16.40 -22.96 -8.58
C ASN A 116 -16.36 -21.91 -7.45
N GLY A 117 -15.96 -20.66 -7.70
CA GLY A 117 -15.87 -19.65 -6.63
C GLY A 117 -14.71 -19.89 -5.66
N SER A 118 -13.69 -20.66 -6.09
CA SER A 118 -12.50 -20.93 -5.29
C SER A 118 -11.68 -19.66 -5.10
N LEU A 119 -11.65 -19.22 -3.84
CA LEU A 119 -10.65 -18.39 -3.18
C LEU A 119 -9.52 -17.84 -4.09
N SER A 120 -9.78 -16.74 -4.80
CA SER A 120 -8.86 -16.15 -5.78
C SER A 120 -7.66 -15.40 -5.19
N LEU A 121 -7.58 -15.19 -3.87
CA LEU A 121 -6.57 -14.42 -3.15
C LEU A 121 -6.12 -15.23 -1.93
N TYR A 122 -4.82 -15.46 -1.82
CA TYR A 122 -4.19 -16.17 -0.71
C TYR A 122 -3.47 -15.20 0.22
N GLY A 123 -3.66 -15.34 1.52
CA GLY A 123 -3.01 -14.49 2.52
C GLY A 123 -3.59 -13.08 2.57
N VAL A 124 -2.89 -12.21 3.32
CA VAL A 124 -3.24 -10.79 3.43
C VAL A 124 -2.72 -10.04 2.21
N GLN A 125 -3.61 -9.34 1.53
CA GLN A 125 -3.34 -8.48 0.39
C GLN A 125 -3.16 -7.03 0.84
N LEU A 126 -2.16 -6.35 0.27
CA LEU A 126 -1.94 -4.93 0.45
C LEU A 126 -2.34 -4.18 -0.81
N ASN A 127 -2.86 -2.97 -0.67
CA ASN A 127 -3.28 -2.12 -1.80
C ASN A 127 -4.29 -2.82 -2.73
N LEU A 128 -5.23 -3.57 -2.17
CA LEU A 128 -6.20 -4.33 -2.95
C LEU A 128 -7.24 -3.37 -3.54
N ASN A 129 -7.29 -3.30 -4.88
CA ASN A 129 -8.37 -2.60 -5.58
C ASN A 129 -9.62 -3.52 -5.65
N PRO A 130 -10.78 -3.14 -5.08
CA PRO A 130 -11.99 -3.97 -5.11
C PRO A 130 -12.47 -4.29 -6.54
N SER A 131 -12.12 -3.49 -7.56
CA SER A 131 -12.42 -3.79 -8.96
C SER A 131 -11.65 -5.00 -9.52
N SER A 132 -10.64 -5.50 -8.80
CA SER A 132 -9.95 -6.75 -9.15
C SER A 132 -10.66 -8.01 -8.62
N LEU A 133 -11.67 -7.84 -7.74
CA LEU A 133 -12.45 -8.96 -7.25
C LEU A 133 -13.36 -9.49 -8.37
N PRO A 134 -13.57 -10.82 -8.45
CA PRO A 134 -14.57 -11.38 -9.35
C PRO A 134 -15.95 -10.77 -9.13
N ASN A 135 -16.77 -10.71 -10.19
CA ASN A 135 -18.13 -10.13 -10.14
C ASN A 135 -19.08 -10.82 -9.13
N SER A 136 -18.72 -11.99 -8.61
CA SER A 136 -19.46 -12.68 -7.54
C SER A 136 -19.31 -12.00 -6.17
N TRP A 137 -18.34 -11.10 -6.00
CA TRP A 137 -18.11 -10.34 -4.78
C TRP A 137 -18.91 -9.04 -4.79
N SER A 138 -19.55 -8.75 -3.66
CA SER A 138 -20.27 -7.49 -3.45
C SER A 138 -19.94 -6.92 -2.08
N GLN A 139 -19.84 -5.59 -1.97
CA GLN A 139 -19.67 -4.92 -0.68
C GLN A 139 -20.99 -5.04 0.10
N CYS A 140 -20.92 -5.58 1.31
CA CYS A 140 -22.09 -5.78 2.18
C CYS A 140 -22.07 -4.87 3.42
N TYR A 141 -20.92 -4.26 3.73
CA TYR A 141 -20.79 -3.29 4.81
C TYR A 141 -19.67 -2.29 4.51
N THR A 142 -19.93 -1.03 4.84
CA THR A 142 -18.91 0.00 4.98
C THR A 142 -19.29 0.95 6.11
N ALA A 143 -18.32 1.36 6.91
CA ALA A 143 -18.49 2.44 7.87
C ALA A 143 -17.14 3.02 8.27
N THR A 144 -17.12 4.26 8.76
CA THR A 144 -15.89 4.83 9.32
C THR A 144 -15.43 4.02 10.54
N TYR A 145 -14.15 4.16 10.89
CA TYR A 145 -13.60 3.51 12.06
C TYR A 145 -14.33 3.95 13.33
N ALA A 146 -14.82 5.19 13.44
CA ALA A 146 -15.66 5.66 14.55
C ALA A 146 -16.98 4.91 14.75
N ALA A 147 -17.53 4.27 13.71
CA ALA A 147 -18.77 3.51 13.86
C ALA A 147 -18.58 2.34 14.84
N ASN A 148 -19.36 2.34 15.92
CA ASN A 148 -19.33 1.31 16.95
C ASN A 148 -19.81 -0.05 16.38
N MET A 149 -19.08 -1.12 16.69
CA MET A 149 -19.41 -2.50 16.29
C MET A 149 -19.88 -3.35 17.48
N GLY A 150 -20.54 -2.73 18.46
CA GLY A 150 -21.19 -3.41 19.58
C GLY A 150 -22.14 -4.51 19.12
N THR A 151 -22.49 -5.43 20.02
CA THR A 151 -23.21 -6.69 19.69
C THR A 151 -24.41 -6.52 18.77
N ALA A 152 -25.27 -5.51 18.99
CA ALA A 152 -26.44 -5.26 18.14
C ALA A 152 -26.05 -4.89 16.69
N ASN A 153 -25.05 -4.03 16.53
CA ASN A 153 -24.54 -3.63 15.22
C ASN A 153 -23.80 -4.78 14.56
N LEU A 154 -23.01 -5.56 15.31
CA LEU A 154 -22.33 -6.73 14.80
C LEU A 154 -23.31 -7.76 14.24
N ASN A 155 -24.41 -8.04 14.94
CA ASN A 155 -25.47 -8.94 14.45
C ASN A 155 -26.11 -8.42 13.16
N THR A 156 -26.34 -7.10 13.06
CA THR A 156 -26.85 -6.46 11.83
C THR A 156 -25.86 -6.63 10.68
N ILE A 157 -24.56 -6.40 10.93
CA ILE A 157 -23.49 -6.55 9.94
C ILE A 157 -23.40 -7.99 9.45
N LEU A 158 -23.39 -8.97 10.37
CA LEU A 158 -23.28 -10.38 10.02
C LEU A 158 -24.51 -10.91 9.28
N SER A 159 -25.68 -10.31 9.51
CA SER A 159 -26.92 -10.61 8.79
C SER A 159 -26.93 -10.03 7.38
N ALA A 160 -26.35 -8.85 7.17
CA ALA A 160 -26.19 -8.25 5.84
C ALA A 160 -25.07 -8.93 5.03
N CYS A 161 -23.95 -9.22 5.69
CA CYS A 161 -22.80 -9.92 5.13
C CYS A 161 -22.93 -11.42 5.35
N ASN A 162 -23.94 -12.10 4.79
CA ASN A 162 -24.34 -13.47 5.18
C ASN A 162 -23.91 -14.61 4.24
N LYS A 163 -23.05 -14.35 3.24
CA LYS A 163 -22.61 -15.39 2.30
C LYS A 163 -21.44 -16.23 2.86
N ASN A 164 -21.09 -17.31 2.17
CA ASN A 164 -20.10 -18.30 2.62
C ASN A 164 -18.67 -17.78 2.66
N MET A 165 -18.36 -16.76 1.86
CA MET A 165 -17.05 -16.14 1.76
C MET A 165 -17.12 -14.72 2.30
N LEU A 166 -16.14 -14.34 3.10
CA LEU A 166 -15.99 -12.99 3.60
C LEU A 166 -14.61 -12.45 3.23
N LEU A 167 -14.58 -11.17 2.89
CA LEU A 167 -13.36 -10.38 2.77
C LEU A 167 -13.50 -9.23 3.76
N LEU A 168 -12.54 -9.13 4.68
CA LEU A 168 -12.38 -7.98 5.56
C LEU A 168 -11.31 -7.09 4.96
N GLY A 169 -11.57 -5.79 4.94
CA GLY A 169 -10.58 -4.82 4.52
C GLY A 169 -10.73 -3.50 5.24
N CYS A 170 -9.71 -2.67 5.07
CA CYS A 170 -9.73 -1.31 5.56
C CYS A 170 -9.04 -0.38 4.56
N ARG A 171 -9.40 0.90 4.61
CA ARG A 171 -8.86 1.93 3.73
C ARG A 171 -8.98 3.30 4.35
N GLN A 172 -8.20 4.26 3.89
CA GLN A 172 -8.46 5.67 4.19
C GLN A 172 -9.83 6.11 3.67
N SER A 173 -10.53 6.95 4.44
CA SER A 173 -11.85 7.46 4.08
C SER A 173 -11.80 8.20 2.74
N GLY A 174 -12.73 7.87 1.84
CA GLY A 174 -12.76 8.41 0.47
C GLY A 174 -11.82 7.73 -0.53
N HIS A 175 -10.97 6.79 -0.11
CA HIS A 175 -10.14 6.00 -1.03
C HIS A 175 -10.90 4.76 -1.52
N THR A 176 -10.61 4.31 -2.74
CA THR A 176 -11.17 3.06 -3.28
C THR A 176 -10.30 1.85 -2.91
N ILE A 177 -8.98 2.03 -2.96
CA ILE A 177 -7.98 0.98 -2.71
C ILE A 177 -7.94 0.66 -1.21
N MET A 178 -7.96 -0.62 -0.88
CA MET A 178 -7.81 -1.12 0.50
C MET A 178 -6.34 -1.24 0.87
N ASP A 179 -5.97 -0.63 2.00
CA ASP A 179 -4.59 -0.66 2.50
C ASP A 179 -4.19 -2.08 2.91
N ALA A 180 -5.10 -2.77 3.62
CA ALA A 180 -4.99 -4.17 3.97
C ALA A 180 -6.35 -4.86 3.79
N ALA A 181 -6.35 -6.03 3.16
CA ALA A 181 -7.52 -6.86 2.98
C ALA A 181 -7.16 -8.34 3.02
N ALA A 182 -8.07 -9.17 3.50
CA ALA A 182 -7.91 -10.61 3.51
C ALA A 182 -9.27 -11.26 3.30
N MET A 183 -9.29 -12.45 2.69
CA MET A 183 -10.53 -13.19 2.49
C MET A 183 -10.40 -14.66 2.86
N GLY A 184 -11.50 -15.27 3.22
CA GLY A 184 -11.58 -16.66 3.65
C GLY A 184 -13.01 -17.14 3.76
N TYR A 185 -13.17 -18.43 4.05
CA TYR A 185 -14.48 -18.97 4.39
C TYR A 185 -15.00 -18.29 5.64
N ARG A 186 -16.30 -18.02 5.66
CA ARG A 186 -17.01 -17.41 6.79
C ARG A 186 -16.72 -18.14 8.09
N ALA A 187 -16.68 -19.47 8.07
CA ALA A 187 -16.39 -20.30 9.23
C ALA A 187 -15.00 -20.01 9.82
N ASP A 188 -14.00 -19.73 8.98
CA ASP A 188 -12.66 -19.39 9.41
C ASP A 188 -12.55 -17.95 9.90
N VAL A 189 -13.14 -17.02 9.13
CA VAL A 189 -13.16 -15.58 9.42
C VAL A 189 -13.89 -15.27 10.73
N LEU A 190 -14.89 -16.07 11.07
CA LEU A 190 -15.69 -15.96 12.29
C LEU A 190 -15.31 -17.01 13.36
N TYR A 191 -14.14 -17.63 13.26
CA TYR A 191 -13.67 -18.56 14.28
C TYR A 191 -13.59 -17.85 15.64
N ASN A 192 -14.41 -18.31 16.59
CA ASN A 192 -14.56 -17.65 17.88
C ASN A 192 -13.36 -17.93 18.78
N CYS A 193 -12.56 -16.90 19.00
CA CYS A 193 -11.41 -16.91 19.90
C CYS A 193 -11.73 -16.42 21.32
N ALA A 194 -12.99 -16.07 21.61
CA ALA A 194 -13.41 -15.43 22.84
C ALA A 194 -12.42 -14.31 23.22
N THR A 195 -12.03 -14.26 24.50
CA THR A 195 -11.08 -13.29 25.06
C THR A 195 -9.64 -13.80 25.12
N THR A 196 -9.32 -14.96 24.52
CA THR A 196 -7.95 -15.49 24.51
C THR A 196 -7.04 -14.61 23.67
N SER A 197 -5.99 -14.07 24.31
CA SER A 197 -5.15 -13.00 23.74
C SER A 197 -4.35 -13.44 22.51
N ASN A 198 -3.86 -14.67 22.47
CA ASN A 198 -3.03 -15.21 21.39
C ASN A 198 -3.79 -16.15 20.42
N CYS A 199 -5.11 -16.28 20.59
CA CYS A 199 -5.90 -17.15 19.73
C CYS A 199 -5.99 -16.58 18.31
N ARG A 200 -5.71 -17.44 17.33
CA ARG A 200 -6.00 -17.24 15.91
C ARG A 200 -6.32 -18.57 15.23
N ASN A 201 -7.20 -18.57 14.25
CA ASN A 201 -7.41 -19.66 13.31
C ASN A 201 -6.64 -19.39 12.02
N VAL A 202 -5.72 -20.26 11.64
CA VAL A 202 -4.93 -20.08 10.42
C VAL A 202 -5.61 -20.79 9.26
N ALA A 203 -6.13 -20.01 8.33
CA ALA A 203 -6.77 -20.50 7.11
C ALA A 203 -6.49 -19.56 5.95
N ASN A 204 -6.31 -20.10 4.75
CA ASN A 204 -5.95 -19.33 3.55
C ASN A 204 -4.71 -18.42 3.72
N GLY A 205 -3.70 -18.85 4.50
CA GLY A 205 -2.51 -18.03 4.78
C GLY A 205 -2.75 -16.81 5.66
N VAL A 206 -3.91 -16.73 6.33
CA VAL A 206 -4.32 -15.62 7.20
C VAL A 206 -4.59 -16.14 8.60
N GLY A 207 -4.16 -15.40 9.62
CA GLY A 207 -4.47 -15.67 11.02
C GLY A 207 -5.72 -14.91 11.44
N TRP A 208 -6.88 -15.55 11.37
CA TRP A 208 -8.18 -14.98 11.71
C TRP A 208 -8.43 -14.99 13.21
N TYR A 209 -9.08 -13.94 13.71
CA TYR A 209 -9.62 -13.95 15.07
C TYR A 209 -10.94 -13.21 15.10
N TYR A 210 -11.91 -13.79 15.78
CA TYR A 210 -13.22 -13.19 15.99
C TYR A 210 -13.67 -13.41 17.43
N SER A 211 -14.38 -12.44 17.98
CA SER A 211 -15.19 -12.56 19.18
C SER A 211 -16.17 -11.40 19.17
N ASP A 212 -17.43 -11.68 19.46
CA ASP A 212 -18.48 -10.66 19.67
C ASP A 212 -18.21 -9.78 20.89
N VAL A 213 -17.40 -10.25 21.84
CA VAL A 213 -17.07 -9.58 23.10
C VAL A 213 -15.61 -9.14 23.21
N TYR A 214 -14.86 -9.06 22.11
CA TYR A 214 -13.46 -8.65 22.19
C TYR A 214 -12.99 -7.88 20.95
N SER A 215 -12.66 -8.61 19.88
CA SER A 215 -12.16 -8.04 18.63
C SER A 215 -12.40 -8.96 17.46
N TRP A 216 -12.48 -8.35 16.28
CA TRP A 216 -12.54 -9.00 14.99
C TRP A 216 -11.43 -8.48 14.08
N GLY A 217 -10.73 -9.38 13.40
CA GLY A 217 -9.71 -8.99 12.45
C GLY A 217 -8.82 -10.15 12.02
N PHE A 218 -7.64 -9.80 11.54
CA PHE A 218 -6.66 -10.75 11.04
C PHE A 218 -5.23 -10.25 11.17
N ALA A 219 -4.29 -11.19 11.08
CA ALA A 219 -2.87 -10.97 10.84
C ALA A 219 -2.38 -11.90 9.71
N ASN A 220 -1.11 -11.76 9.30
CA ASN A 220 -0.47 -12.77 8.45
C ASN A 220 -0.54 -14.16 9.11
N GLY A 221 -0.74 -15.24 8.35
CA GLY A 221 -0.95 -16.59 8.90
C GLY A 221 0.18 -17.10 9.80
N THR A 222 1.42 -16.71 9.52
CA THR A 222 2.59 -17.11 10.33
C THR A 222 2.75 -16.27 11.60
N ASP A 223 2.12 -15.12 11.66
CA ASP A 223 2.31 -14.15 12.72
C ASP A 223 1.50 -14.50 13.97
N SER A 224 2.12 -14.32 15.13
CA SER A 224 1.40 -14.27 16.40
C SER A 224 0.56 -12.99 16.51
N VAL A 225 -0.52 -13.08 17.29
CA VAL A 225 -1.40 -11.97 17.65
C VAL A 225 -1.34 -11.74 19.15
N THR A 226 -1.48 -10.48 19.57
CA THR A 226 -1.54 -10.10 20.98
C THR A 226 -2.77 -9.24 21.21
N ARG A 227 -3.90 -9.88 21.47
CA ARG A 227 -5.19 -9.20 21.63
C ARG A 227 -5.32 -8.71 23.09
N SER A 228 -5.30 -7.39 23.28
CA SER A 228 -5.72 -6.69 24.50
C SER A 228 -6.93 -5.82 24.15
N SER A 229 -8.06 -6.49 23.94
CA SER A 229 -9.26 -5.99 23.24
C SER A 229 -9.06 -5.64 21.77
N CYS A 230 -7.82 -5.52 21.28
CA CYS A 230 -7.44 -5.59 19.86
C CYS A 230 -5.99 -6.05 19.73
N ASP A 231 -5.57 -6.48 18.53
CA ASP A 231 -4.21 -6.94 18.24
C ASP A 231 -3.18 -5.80 18.27
N THR A 232 -2.34 -5.80 19.31
CA THR A 232 -1.29 -4.81 19.56
C THR A 232 0.09 -5.23 19.03
N SER A 233 0.21 -6.40 18.42
CA SER A 233 1.49 -6.88 17.90
C SER A 233 2.09 -5.92 16.86
N SER A 234 3.41 -5.79 16.86
CA SER A 234 4.18 -4.95 15.94
C SER A 234 4.86 -5.73 14.81
N THR A 235 4.77 -7.07 14.81
CA THR A 235 5.38 -7.90 13.75
C THR A 235 4.59 -7.72 12.45
N ASN A 236 5.27 -7.47 11.33
CA ASN A 236 4.65 -7.28 10.00
C ASN A 236 3.37 -6.42 10.04
N PRO A 237 3.44 -5.18 10.57
CA PRO A 237 2.25 -4.43 10.98
C PRO A 237 1.33 -4.11 9.81
N GLY A 238 1.87 -3.98 8.59
CA GLY A 238 1.10 -3.77 7.35
C GLY A 238 0.07 -4.86 7.06
N TYR A 239 0.27 -6.08 7.56
CA TYR A 239 -0.56 -7.25 7.26
C TYR A 239 -1.60 -7.53 8.36
N ARG A 240 -2.03 -6.48 9.09
CA ARG A 240 -2.92 -6.62 10.25
C ARG A 240 -4.11 -5.71 10.16
N LEU A 241 -5.24 -6.18 10.62
CA LEU A 241 -6.47 -5.41 10.77
C LEU A 241 -7.12 -5.78 12.09
N CYS A 242 -7.59 -4.79 12.83
CA CYS A 242 -8.30 -5.05 14.07
C CYS A 242 -9.38 -4.03 14.36
N TRP A 243 -10.57 -4.55 14.69
CA TRP A 243 -11.72 -3.78 15.15
C TRP A 243 -12.16 -4.28 16.51
N TYR A 244 -12.57 -3.34 17.38
CA TYR A 244 -13.24 -3.69 18.63
C TYR A 244 -14.69 -4.10 18.35
N THR A 245 -15.24 -5.04 19.12
CA THR A 245 -16.64 -5.48 18.96
C THR A 245 -17.56 -5.14 20.14
N GLN A 246 -17.03 -4.48 21.18
CA GLN A 246 -17.83 -4.13 22.36
C GLN A 246 -18.23 -2.65 22.39
N ASN A 247 -17.28 -1.73 22.48
CA ASN A 247 -17.61 -0.32 22.74
C ASN A 247 -16.79 0.69 21.94
N ASN A 248 -15.73 0.23 21.28
CA ASN A 248 -14.80 1.08 20.55
C ASN A 248 -14.95 0.90 19.02
N ALA A 249 -14.31 1.83 18.33
CA ALA A 249 -14.15 1.96 16.89
C ALA A 249 -13.31 0.82 16.26
N GLY A 250 -12.78 1.04 15.07
CA GLY A 250 -11.63 0.27 14.59
C GLY A 250 -10.34 0.73 15.29
N TYR A 251 -9.38 -0.18 15.46
CA TYR A 251 -8.08 0.08 16.12
C TYR A 251 -6.93 0.16 15.11
N ARG A 252 -6.94 -0.72 14.11
CA ARG A 252 -5.81 -0.86 13.18
C ARG A 252 -6.26 -1.05 11.75
N CYS A 253 -5.57 -0.39 10.84
CA CYS A 253 -5.61 -0.65 9.41
C CYS A 253 -4.18 -0.78 8.87
N GLY A 254 -3.73 -2.01 8.64
CA GLY A 254 -2.33 -2.29 8.34
C GLY A 254 -1.40 -1.68 9.40
N SER A 255 -0.39 -0.94 8.93
CA SER A 255 0.58 -0.28 9.81
C SER A 255 0.00 0.91 10.60
N ALA A 256 -1.17 1.40 10.22
CA ALA A 256 -1.77 2.56 10.87
C ALA A 256 -2.54 2.15 12.13
N ILE A 257 -2.17 2.74 13.27
CA ILE A 257 -2.94 2.71 14.51
C ILE A 257 -3.91 3.88 14.48
N ILE A 258 -5.20 3.59 14.58
CA ILE A 258 -6.26 4.55 14.30
C ILE A 258 -6.89 5.01 15.61
N SER A 259 -6.88 6.32 15.82
CA SER A 259 -7.60 7.01 16.90
C SER A 259 -8.65 8.01 16.38
N ASN A 260 -8.86 8.06 15.06
CA ASN A 260 -9.70 9.05 14.38
C ASN A 260 -10.65 8.41 13.34
N THR A 261 -11.36 9.25 12.58
CA THR A 261 -12.38 8.85 11.60
C THR A 261 -11.87 8.73 10.17
N ASN A 262 -10.56 8.82 9.94
CA ASN A 262 -9.96 8.91 8.61
C ASN A 262 -9.79 7.54 7.92
N TYR A 263 -10.34 6.48 8.51
CA TYR A 263 -10.34 5.14 7.93
C TYR A 263 -11.75 4.55 7.92
N GLU A 264 -11.99 3.65 6.97
CA GLU A 264 -13.22 2.90 6.79
C GLU A 264 -12.97 1.40 6.98
N LYS A 265 -13.91 0.75 7.66
CA LYS A 265 -14.07 -0.70 7.69
C LYS A 265 -14.85 -1.07 6.45
N VAL A 266 -14.40 -2.05 5.70
CA VAL A 266 -15.14 -2.57 4.54
C VAL A 266 -15.23 -4.08 4.62
N ILE A 267 -16.41 -4.60 4.29
CA ILE A 267 -16.64 -6.04 4.19
C ILE A 267 -17.28 -6.33 2.83
N TYR A 268 -16.69 -7.28 2.13
CA TYR A 268 -17.27 -7.88 0.94
C TYR A 268 -17.63 -9.33 1.24
N HIS A 269 -18.59 -9.85 0.48
CA HIS A 269 -19.01 -11.24 0.60
C HIS A 269 -19.23 -11.89 -0.77
N SER A 270 -19.08 -13.20 -0.83
CA SER A 270 -19.41 -14.03 -2.00
C SER A 270 -19.90 -15.40 -1.57
N ASN A 271 -20.53 -16.14 -2.48
CA ASN A 271 -21.00 -17.51 -2.19
C ASN A 271 -19.87 -18.52 -2.28
#